data_AF-A0A972PSZ2-F1
#
_entry.id   AF-A0A972PSZ2-F1
#
_cell.length_a   1.000
_cell.length_b   1.000
_cell.length_c   1.000
_cell.angle_alpha   90.00
_cell.angle_beta   90.00
_cell.angle_gamma   90.00
#
_symmetry.space_group_name_H-M   'P 1'
#
loop_
_entity.id
_entity.type
_entity.pdbx_description
1 polymer ?
#
loop_
_entity_poly.entity_id
_entity_poly.type
_entity_poly.pdbx_seq_one_letter_code
_entity_poly.pdbx_strand_id
1 'polypeptide(L)'
;MRGMSSCRDSCFPSNRKPLAVLLAMLLAVPLSLLVVPGGLEPAQAAPSSVPLQEAWVTNGVVYSVLPAGNVTYIGGDFTHVGPHTGGGVPLSAAAGSPLAAYPKVDGSVYAAVSDGSGGWFIGGYFNSVGGAPRKNIAHVLSDGSASAWNPGTNGSVFALALSGDTLYVGGEFTNIGGQGRNRIAALSASTGAANSWNPNAYDTVWTLAVSGTTVYAGGAFTNIGGQSRNRIAALSASTGAATDWNPSANNSVFA
;
A
#
# COMPACT_ATOMS: atom_id res chain seq x y z
N MET A 1 -15.19 -6.58 61.11
CA MET A 1 -16.27 -6.28 62.07
C MET A 1 -16.64 -4.80 61.95
N ARG A 2 -17.92 -4.50 61.64
CA ARG A 2 -18.66 -3.22 61.81
C ARG A 2 -18.09 -1.95 61.12
N GLY A 3 -18.86 -1.11 60.41
CA GLY A 3 -20.29 -1.02 60.19
C GLY A 3 -20.63 0.16 59.26
N MET A 4 -21.85 0.12 58.70
CA MET A 4 -22.48 1.09 57.80
C MET A 4 -22.71 2.49 58.40
N SER A 5 -22.98 3.44 57.48
CA SER A 5 -24.11 4.40 57.44
C SER A 5 -23.78 5.90 57.52
N SER A 6 -24.17 6.66 56.47
CA SER A 6 -25.25 7.66 56.56
C SER A 6 -25.29 8.55 55.29
N CYS A 7 -26.34 8.37 54.47
CA CYS A 7 -26.88 9.41 53.58
C CYS A 7 -27.62 10.47 54.41
N ARG A 8 -27.57 11.74 54.01
CA ARG A 8 -28.58 12.75 54.37
C ARG A 8 -28.83 13.73 53.22
N ASP A 9 -30.12 13.83 52.90
CA ASP A 9 -30.80 14.74 51.99
C ASP A 9 -30.75 16.20 52.42
N SER A 10 -30.91 17.13 51.46
CA SER A 10 -31.67 18.41 51.48
C SER A 10 -31.17 19.31 50.34
N CYS A 11 -31.94 20.09 49.57
CA CYS A 11 -33.36 20.43 49.50
C CYS A 11 -33.64 21.03 48.10
N PHE A 12 -34.76 20.65 47.48
CA PHE A 12 -35.46 21.48 46.49
C PHE A 12 -36.27 22.56 47.22
N PRO A 13 -36.60 23.68 46.54
CA PRO A 13 -37.99 24.11 46.62
C PRO A 13 -38.59 24.50 45.25
N SER A 14 -39.77 23.95 45.02
CA SER A 14 -40.80 24.40 44.09
C SER A 14 -41.71 25.45 44.75
N ASN A 15 -42.14 26.50 44.02
CA ASN A 15 -43.54 26.98 43.96
C ASN A 15 -43.61 28.28 43.14
N ARG A 16 -44.32 28.27 42.00
CA ARG A 16 -45.75 28.64 41.80
C ARG A 16 -46.01 30.16 41.75
N LYS A 17 -46.47 30.57 40.57
CA LYS A 17 -46.95 31.90 40.14
C LYS A 17 -48.20 32.36 40.90
N PRO A 18 -48.55 33.65 40.79
CA PRO A 18 -49.92 34.01 40.47
C PRO A 18 -50.05 34.89 39.20
N LEU A 19 -51.27 34.82 38.65
CA LEU A 19 -51.79 35.39 37.43
C LEU A 19 -52.14 36.90 37.61
N ALA A 20 -51.91 37.73 36.58
CA ALA A 20 -52.60 39.00 36.40
C ALA A 20 -52.86 39.24 34.91
N VAL A 21 -54.01 39.85 34.63
CA VAL A 21 -54.82 39.82 33.41
C VAL A 21 -54.73 41.15 32.65
N LEU A 22 -54.69 41.06 31.31
CA LEU A 22 -55.09 42.01 30.24
C LEU A 22 -54.49 43.44 30.17
N LEU A 23 -53.85 43.75 29.03
CA LEU A 23 -54.36 44.78 28.11
C LEU A 23 -53.77 44.60 26.69
N ALA A 24 -54.64 44.56 25.68
CA ALA A 24 -54.29 44.45 24.28
C ALA A 24 -53.86 45.81 23.70
N MET A 25 -52.77 45.84 22.94
CA MET A 25 -52.53 46.85 21.91
C MET A 25 -52.21 46.13 20.60
N LEU A 26 -53.20 46.16 19.70
CA LEU A 26 -53.03 45.79 18.29
C LEU A 26 -52.14 46.84 17.63
N LEU A 27 -50.93 46.47 17.24
CA LEU A 27 -50.18 47.18 16.20
C LEU A 27 -50.21 46.31 14.96
N ALA A 28 -50.99 46.75 13.97
CA ALA A 28 -50.99 46.18 12.63
C ALA A 28 -49.63 46.49 11.97
N VAL A 29 -48.77 45.47 11.86
CA VAL A 29 -47.57 45.54 11.04
C VAL A 29 -48.00 45.27 9.60
N PRO A 30 -47.70 46.15 8.62
CA PRO A 30 -48.02 45.89 7.23
C PRO A 30 -47.26 44.65 6.76
N LEU A 31 -47.97 43.75 6.07
CA LEU A 31 -47.43 42.56 5.44
C LEU A 31 -46.45 42.97 4.33
N SER A 32 -45.19 43.16 4.69
CA SER A 32 -44.11 43.28 3.72
C SER A 32 -43.91 41.91 3.08
N LEU A 33 -44.09 41.88 1.76
CA LEU A 33 -43.82 40.73 0.91
C LEU A 33 -42.33 40.36 1.08
N LEU A 34 -42.04 39.34 1.89
CA LEU A 34 -40.70 38.77 1.97
C LEU A 34 -40.45 38.01 0.67
N VAL A 35 -39.78 38.66 -0.28
CA VAL A 35 -39.15 37.95 -1.40
C VAL A 35 -38.05 37.10 -0.78
N VAL A 36 -38.30 35.79 -0.62
CA VAL A 36 -37.24 34.82 -0.32
C VAL A 36 -36.36 34.76 -1.56
N PRO A 37 -35.12 35.29 -1.53
CA PRO A 37 -34.22 35.14 -2.65
C PRO A 37 -33.71 33.71 -2.61
N GLY A 38 -34.06 32.93 -3.63
CA GLY A 38 -33.47 31.62 -3.89
C GLY A 38 -34.07 30.50 -3.05
N GLY A 39 -34.60 29.50 -3.73
CA GLY A 39 -34.74 28.19 -3.13
C GLY A 39 -33.38 27.75 -2.58
N LEU A 40 -33.40 27.12 -1.40
CA LEU A 40 -32.27 26.32 -0.95
C LEU A 40 -32.19 25.12 -1.90
N GLU A 41 -31.59 25.33 -3.07
CA GLU A 41 -31.11 24.23 -3.89
C GLU A 41 -30.17 23.42 -2.99
N PRO A 42 -30.44 22.12 -2.72
CA PRO A 42 -29.49 21.32 -1.98
C PRO A 42 -28.18 21.39 -2.76
N ALA A 43 -27.09 21.78 -2.09
CA ALA A 43 -25.78 21.83 -2.70
C ALA A 43 -25.46 20.45 -3.29
N GLN A 44 -25.63 20.30 -4.60
CA GLN A 44 -25.17 19.13 -5.32
C GLN A 44 -23.65 19.24 -5.37
N ALA A 45 -22.98 18.56 -4.44
CA ALA A 45 -21.54 18.36 -4.55
C ALA A 45 -21.28 17.74 -5.93
N ALA A 46 -20.51 18.45 -6.77
CA ALA A 46 -20.11 17.91 -8.06
C ALA A 46 -19.36 16.58 -7.82
N PRO A 47 -19.58 15.56 -8.66
CA PRO A 47 -18.84 14.31 -8.55
C PRO A 47 -17.34 14.61 -8.61
N SER A 48 -16.62 14.16 -7.59
CA SER A 48 -15.16 14.27 -7.56
C SER A 48 -14.58 13.45 -8.73
N SER A 49 -13.75 14.08 -9.55
CA SER A 49 -12.95 13.39 -10.57
C SER A 49 -11.79 12.60 -9.96
N VAL A 50 -11.55 12.78 -8.65
CA VAL A 50 -10.55 12.03 -7.87
C VAL A 50 -11.29 10.98 -7.05
N PRO A 51 -11.12 9.68 -7.35
CA PRO A 51 -11.64 8.60 -6.52
C PRO A 51 -11.13 8.76 -5.09
N LEU A 52 -12.01 8.61 -4.10
CA LEU A 52 -11.56 8.50 -2.72
C LEU A 52 -10.66 7.28 -2.62
N GLN A 53 -9.40 7.46 -2.21
CA GLN A 53 -8.48 6.33 -2.14
C GLN A 53 -8.97 5.26 -1.17
N GLU A 54 -9.71 5.63 -0.13
CA GLU A 54 -10.37 4.74 0.84
C GLU A 54 -11.74 4.20 0.39
N ALA A 55 -12.17 4.51 -0.84
CA ALA A 55 -13.43 3.97 -1.35
C ALA A 55 -13.34 2.45 -1.40
N TRP A 56 -14.43 1.81 -0.97
CA TRP A 56 -14.61 0.40 -1.20
C TRP A 56 -14.87 0.18 -2.70
N VAL A 57 -14.26 -0.86 -3.25
CA VAL A 57 -14.34 -1.25 -4.66
C VAL A 57 -15.15 -2.54 -4.79
N THR A 58 -15.86 -2.64 -5.91
CA THR A 58 -16.62 -3.84 -6.29
C THR A 58 -15.75 -4.80 -7.09
N ASN A 59 -16.01 -6.10 -6.98
CA ASN A 59 -15.35 -7.12 -7.82
C ASN A 59 -16.03 -7.30 -9.20
N GLY A 60 -16.93 -6.38 -9.57
CA GLY A 60 -17.76 -6.47 -10.76
C GLY A 60 -18.34 -5.10 -11.12
N VAL A 61 -19.18 -5.09 -12.15
CA VAL A 61 -19.70 -3.84 -12.73
C VAL A 61 -20.78 -3.24 -11.84
N VAL A 62 -20.70 -1.94 -11.58
CA VAL A 62 -21.79 -1.16 -10.95
C VAL A 62 -22.61 -0.51 -12.05
N TYR A 63 -23.90 -0.79 -12.11
CA TYR A 63 -24.84 -0.21 -13.09
C TYR A 63 -25.59 1.00 -12.54
N SER A 64 -25.80 1.07 -11.22
CA SER A 64 -26.55 2.15 -10.59
C SER A 64 -25.94 2.57 -9.25
N VAL A 65 -26.00 3.87 -8.99
CA VAL A 65 -25.58 4.50 -7.74
C VAL A 65 -26.69 5.48 -7.33
N LEU A 66 -27.33 5.22 -6.19
CA LEU A 66 -28.43 6.05 -5.68
C LEU A 66 -28.12 6.52 -4.25
N PRO A 67 -27.76 7.79 -4.06
CA PRO A 67 -27.68 8.41 -2.73
C PRO A 67 -29.08 8.57 -2.13
N ALA A 68 -29.26 8.18 -0.87
CA ALA A 68 -30.48 8.30 -0.09
C ALA A 68 -30.13 8.65 1.37
N GLY A 69 -30.13 9.94 1.69
CA GLY A 69 -29.69 10.43 2.99
C GLY A 69 -28.20 10.12 3.23
N ASN A 70 -27.90 9.41 4.31
CA ASN A 70 -26.54 8.99 4.67
C ASN A 70 -26.11 7.65 4.05
N VAL A 71 -26.94 7.06 3.18
CA VAL A 71 -26.67 5.78 2.53
C VAL A 71 -26.56 5.99 1.03
N THR A 72 -25.57 5.35 0.40
CA THR A 72 -25.54 5.20 -1.06
C THR A 72 -25.81 3.75 -1.38
N TYR A 73 -26.90 3.47 -2.10
CA TYR A 73 -27.17 2.13 -2.62
C TYR A 73 -26.45 1.97 -3.96
N ILE A 74 -25.66 0.91 -4.11
CA ILE A 74 -25.03 0.53 -5.37
C ILE A 74 -25.64 -0.77 -5.89
N GLY A 75 -26.02 -0.79 -7.16
CA GLY A 75 -26.61 -1.96 -7.83
C GLY A 75 -25.82 -2.32 -9.07
N GLY A 76 -25.62 -3.62 -9.32
CA GLY A 76 -24.79 -4.08 -10.42
C GLY A 76 -24.54 -5.59 -10.40
N ASP A 77 -23.70 -6.04 -11.34
CA ASP A 77 -23.21 -7.42 -11.41
C ASP A 77 -21.91 -7.55 -10.61
N PHE A 78 -21.98 -7.30 -9.30
CA PHE A 78 -20.91 -7.57 -8.36
C PHE A 78 -21.42 -8.45 -7.23
N THR A 79 -20.54 -9.27 -6.68
CA THR A 79 -20.86 -10.19 -5.57
C THR A 79 -20.09 -9.85 -4.30
N HIS A 80 -19.15 -8.90 -4.39
CA HIS A 80 -18.32 -8.45 -3.28
C HIS A 80 -18.05 -6.95 -3.37
N VAL A 81 -18.03 -6.31 -2.21
CA VAL A 81 -17.59 -4.92 -2.01
C VAL A 81 -16.53 -4.98 -0.90
N GLY A 82 -15.33 -4.46 -1.17
CA GLY A 82 -14.20 -4.56 -0.26
C GLY A 82 -13.27 -3.35 -0.34
N PRO A 83 -12.26 -3.24 0.54
CA PRO A 83 -11.35 -2.11 0.53
C PRO A 83 -10.52 -2.05 -0.75
N HIS A 84 -10.22 -0.84 -1.24
CA HIS A 84 -9.24 -0.65 -2.31
C HIS A 84 -7.82 -0.86 -1.77
N THR A 85 -7.18 -1.96 -2.16
CA THR A 85 -5.88 -2.38 -1.61
C THR A 85 -4.67 -1.85 -2.37
N GLY A 86 -4.83 -1.44 -3.64
CA GLY A 86 -3.72 -1.22 -4.55
C GLY A 86 -3.03 -2.54 -4.96
N GLY A 87 -1.78 -2.46 -5.41
CA GLY A 87 -1.05 -3.60 -5.99
C GLY A 87 -0.46 -4.63 -5.02
N GLY A 88 -0.59 -4.46 -3.72
CA GLY A 88 -0.07 -5.40 -2.72
C GLY A 88 -0.65 -5.12 -1.33
N VAL A 89 -1.01 -6.18 -0.61
CA VAL A 89 -1.65 -6.08 0.71
C VAL A 89 -1.18 -7.22 1.62
N PRO A 90 -0.70 -6.93 2.86
CA PRO A 90 -0.43 -7.96 3.83
C PRO A 90 -1.74 -8.50 4.41
N LEU A 91 -1.83 -9.82 4.52
CA LEU A 91 -2.96 -10.52 5.13
C LEU A 91 -2.58 -11.08 6.50
N SER A 92 -3.52 -11.07 7.43
CA SER A 92 -3.39 -11.82 8.68
C SER A 92 -3.35 -13.31 8.39
N ALA A 93 -2.29 -14.00 8.83
CA ALA A 93 -2.21 -15.46 8.69
C ALA A 93 -3.33 -16.20 9.43
N ALA A 94 -3.85 -15.64 10.52
CA ALA A 94 -4.91 -16.25 11.30
C ALA A 94 -6.31 -15.98 10.73
N ALA A 95 -6.54 -14.77 10.19
CA ALA A 95 -7.88 -14.34 9.77
C ALA A 95 -8.09 -14.35 8.26
N GLY A 96 -7.02 -14.38 7.46
CA GLY A 96 -7.07 -14.23 6.00
C GLY A 96 -7.52 -12.84 5.52
N SER A 97 -7.86 -11.93 6.43
CA SER A 97 -8.24 -10.56 6.13
C SER A 97 -7.01 -9.66 5.96
N PRO A 98 -7.10 -8.57 5.19
CA PRO A 98 -6.09 -7.51 5.20
C PRO A 98 -5.78 -7.04 6.61
N LEU A 99 -4.51 -6.69 6.85
CA LEU A 99 -4.14 -5.96 8.06
C LEU A 99 -4.81 -4.59 8.08
N ALA A 100 -4.99 -3.99 9.26
CA ALA A 100 -5.65 -2.69 9.38
C ALA A 100 -4.82 -1.54 8.78
N ALA A 101 -3.50 -1.69 8.71
CA ALA A 101 -2.58 -0.72 8.13
C ALA A 101 -1.77 -1.38 7.00
N TYR A 102 -1.83 -0.79 5.82
CA TYR A 102 -0.98 -1.13 4.68
C TYR A 102 -0.88 0.05 3.71
N PRO A 103 0.27 0.24 3.04
CA PRO A 103 0.39 1.30 2.07
C PRO A 103 -0.30 0.90 0.76
N LYS A 104 -1.02 1.85 0.15
CA LYS A 104 -1.52 1.66 -1.21
C LYS A 104 -0.38 1.76 -2.20
N VAL A 105 -0.12 0.68 -2.92
CA VAL A 105 0.86 0.66 -4.01
C VAL A 105 0.18 1.06 -5.32
N ASP A 106 0.70 2.10 -5.96
CA ASP A 106 0.24 2.60 -7.26
C ASP A 106 0.97 1.88 -8.40
N GLY A 107 0.43 0.75 -8.80
CA GLY A 107 0.99 -0.16 -9.80
C GLY A 107 0.96 -1.60 -9.30
N SER A 108 1.76 -2.47 -9.92
CA SER A 108 1.81 -3.90 -9.63
C SER A 108 3.01 -4.23 -8.74
N VAL A 109 2.79 -5.01 -7.67
CA VAL A 109 3.86 -5.65 -6.91
C VAL A 109 4.09 -7.05 -7.47
N TYR A 110 5.32 -7.36 -7.85
CA TYR A 110 5.71 -8.67 -8.40
C TYR A 110 6.47 -9.53 -7.39
N ALA A 111 7.17 -8.90 -6.45
CA ALA A 111 7.94 -9.59 -5.42
C ALA A 111 7.79 -8.91 -4.07
N ALA A 112 7.80 -9.71 -3.01
CA ALA A 112 7.88 -9.25 -1.64
C ALA A 112 8.77 -10.19 -0.83
N VAL A 113 9.59 -9.64 0.07
CA VAL A 113 10.38 -10.40 1.05
C VAL A 113 10.30 -9.72 2.40
N SER A 114 10.15 -10.51 3.47
CA SER A 114 10.06 -9.95 4.82
C SER A 114 11.39 -9.32 5.23
N ASP A 115 11.32 -8.20 5.96
CA ASP A 115 12.48 -7.55 6.58
C ASP A 115 12.90 -8.20 7.92
N GLY A 116 12.13 -9.20 8.41
CA GLY A 116 12.31 -9.85 9.71
C GLY A 116 11.82 -9.05 10.93
N SER A 117 11.33 -7.83 10.72
CA SER A 117 10.86 -6.90 11.76
C SER A 117 9.36 -6.56 11.64
N GLY A 118 8.64 -7.32 10.81
CA GLY A 118 7.20 -7.15 10.54
C GLY A 118 6.89 -6.30 9.31
N GLY A 119 7.92 -5.73 8.68
CA GLY A 119 7.85 -5.04 7.40
C GLY A 119 8.26 -5.93 6.22
N TRP A 120 8.39 -5.29 5.06
CA TRP A 120 8.62 -5.94 3.78
C TRP A 120 9.45 -5.07 2.84
N PHE A 121 10.39 -5.68 2.12
CA PHE A 121 10.85 -5.12 0.86
C PHE A 121 9.93 -5.59 -0.25
N ILE A 122 9.46 -4.67 -1.07
CA ILE A 122 8.58 -4.94 -2.22
C ILE A 122 9.22 -4.46 -3.51
N GLY A 123 9.00 -5.20 -4.60
CA GLY A 123 9.51 -4.93 -5.93
C GLY A 123 8.43 -5.16 -6.99
N GLY A 124 8.42 -4.37 -8.05
CA GLY A 124 7.40 -4.47 -9.08
C GLY A 124 7.50 -3.42 -10.18
N TYR A 125 6.34 -3.07 -10.74
CA TYR A 125 6.14 -1.96 -11.66
C TYR A 125 5.13 -0.99 -11.04
N PHE A 126 5.64 0.00 -10.30
CA PHE A 126 4.83 0.96 -9.54
C PHE A 126 5.53 2.30 -9.37
N ASN A 127 4.77 3.37 -9.16
CA ASN A 127 5.30 4.73 -9.03
C ASN A 127 5.36 5.24 -7.59
N SER A 128 4.47 4.74 -6.72
CA SER A 128 4.39 5.18 -5.33
C SER A 128 3.89 4.09 -4.39
N VAL A 129 4.20 4.26 -3.10
CA VAL A 129 3.81 3.36 -2.01
C VAL A 129 3.32 4.23 -0.85
N GLY A 130 2.03 4.14 -0.52
CA GLY A 130 1.42 4.97 0.52
C GLY A 130 1.49 6.47 0.23
N GLY A 131 1.45 6.85 -1.05
CA GLY A 131 1.64 8.24 -1.52
C GLY A 131 3.09 8.72 -1.58
N ALA A 132 4.05 7.99 -0.99
CA ALA A 132 5.46 8.32 -1.10
C ALA A 132 6.02 7.90 -2.48
N PRO A 133 6.81 8.76 -3.17
CA PRO A 133 7.39 8.43 -4.47
C PRO A 133 8.50 7.38 -4.32
N ARG A 134 8.10 6.11 -4.49
CA ARG A 134 8.96 4.93 -4.45
C ARG A 134 8.75 4.18 -5.75
N LYS A 135 9.68 4.33 -6.68
CA LYS A 135 9.53 3.73 -8.01
C LYS A 135 10.05 2.29 -8.00
N ASN A 136 9.20 1.33 -8.36
CA ASN A 136 9.47 -0.09 -8.61
C ASN A 136 10.12 -0.91 -7.49
N ILE A 137 10.64 -0.29 -6.43
CA ILE A 137 11.15 -0.97 -5.25
C ILE A 137 10.97 -0.08 -4.01
N ALA A 138 10.59 -0.67 -2.89
CA ALA A 138 10.36 0.06 -1.64
C ALA A 138 10.59 -0.83 -0.42
N HIS A 139 10.82 -0.20 0.72
CA HIS A 139 10.81 -0.85 2.03
C HIS A 139 9.63 -0.30 2.84
N VAL A 140 8.69 -1.17 3.17
CA VAL A 140 7.48 -0.92 3.94
C VAL A 140 7.73 -1.35 5.38
N LEU A 141 7.54 -0.44 6.33
CA LEU A 141 7.69 -0.70 7.75
C LEU A 141 6.50 -1.48 8.32
N SER A 142 6.66 -1.98 9.54
CA SER A 142 5.61 -2.75 10.24
C SER A 142 4.33 -1.94 10.54
N ASP A 143 4.42 -0.60 10.53
CA ASP A 143 3.27 0.31 10.63
C ASP A 143 2.57 0.57 9.28
N GLY A 144 3.06 -0.02 8.19
CA GLY A 144 2.56 0.14 6.83
C GLY A 144 3.06 1.39 6.10
N SER A 145 3.92 2.21 6.72
CA SER A 145 4.51 3.37 6.05
C SER A 145 5.70 2.98 5.15
N ALA A 146 5.94 3.75 4.09
CA ALA A 146 7.16 3.60 3.30
C ALA A 146 8.33 4.29 4.01
N SER A 147 9.40 3.55 4.31
CA SER A 147 10.60 4.09 4.95
C SER A 147 11.38 5.05 4.04
N ALA A 148 12.40 5.73 4.58
CA ALA A 148 13.29 6.61 3.81
C ALA A 148 14.11 5.88 2.73
N TRP A 149 14.26 4.55 2.82
CA TRP A 149 15.05 3.71 1.93
C TRP A 149 14.62 3.85 0.45
N ASN A 150 15.42 4.56 -0.35
CA ASN A 150 15.16 4.84 -1.77
C ASN A 150 16.39 4.50 -2.62
N PRO A 151 16.57 3.26 -3.07
CA PRO A 151 17.69 2.94 -3.94
C PRO A 151 17.56 3.63 -5.32
N GLY A 152 16.34 3.97 -5.73
CA GLY A 152 16.03 4.41 -7.08
C GLY A 152 16.27 3.29 -8.10
N THR A 153 15.36 3.10 -9.05
CA THR A 153 15.58 2.19 -10.16
C THR A 153 14.87 2.69 -11.41
N ASN A 154 15.40 2.33 -12.57
CA ASN A 154 14.86 2.75 -13.86
C ASN A 154 14.03 1.68 -14.56
N GLY A 155 13.91 0.47 -14.01
CA GLY A 155 13.17 -0.64 -14.60
C GLY A 155 12.39 -1.44 -13.56
N SER A 156 11.56 -2.36 -14.02
CA SER A 156 10.76 -3.25 -13.17
C SER A 156 11.66 -4.15 -12.33
N VAL A 157 11.21 -4.44 -11.10
CA VAL A 157 11.83 -5.44 -10.22
C VAL A 157 10.90 -6.67 -10.16
N PHE A 158 11.43 -7.83 -10.55
CA PHE A 158 10.67 -9.08 -10.59
C PHE A 158 11.01 -10.03 -9.44
N ALA A 159 12.21 -9.91 -8.87
CA ALA A 159 12.69 -10.82 -7.84
C ALA A 159 13.41 -10.08 -6.72
N LEU A 160 13.17 -10.53 -5.49
CA LEU A 160 13.84 -10.07 -4.28
C LEU A 160 14.26 -11.27 -3.45
N ALA A 161 15.48 -11.27 -2.93
CA ALA A 161 15.94 -12.23 -1.94
C ALA A 161 16.83 -11.55 -0.89
N LEU A 162 16.45 -11.64 0.38
CA LEU A 162 17.16 -11.01 1.49
C LEU A 162 18.05 -12.04 2.20
N SER A 163 19.31 -11.66 2.47
CA SER A 163 20.26 -12.43 3.27
C SER A 163 21.10 -11.49 4.14
N GLY A 164 20.83 -11.47 5.45
CA GLY A 164 21.40 -10.47 6.37
C GLY A 164 21.01 -9.04 5.94
N ASP A 165 21.99 -8.12 5.87
CA ASP A 165 21.80 -6.76 5.33
C ASP A 165 21.88 -6.70 3.80
N THR A 166 21.98 -7.83 3.08
CA THR A 166 22.08 -7.81 1.62
C THR A 166 20.76 -8.21 0.97
N LEU A 167 20.15 -7.27 0.25
CA LEU A 167 18.99 -7.50 -0.60
C LEU A 167 19.46 -7.72 -2.05
N TYR A 168 19.34 -8.94 -2.54
CA TYR A 168 19.54 -9.26 -3.95
C TYR A 168 18.27 -8.91 -4.73
N VAL A 169 18.45 -8.23 -5.85
CA VAL A 169 17.37 -7.69 -6.67
C VAL A 169 17.55 -8.16 -8.11
N GLY A 170 16.50 -8.73 -8.70
CA GLY A 170 16.45 -9.18 -10.09
C GLY A 170 15.32 -8.47 -10.84
N GLY A 171 15.54 -8.12 -12.10
CA GLY A 171 14.53 -7.41 -12.89
C GLY A 171 15.00 -7.03 -14.30
N GLU A 172 14.44 -5.93 -14.80
CA GLU A 172 14.70 -5.37 -16.14
C GLU A 172 15.53 -4.07 -16.12
N PHE A 173 15.93 -3.61 -14.94
CA PHE A 173 16.64 -2.35 -14.75
C PHE A 173 18.08 -2.37 -15.30
N THR A 174 18.61 -1.19 -15.55
CA THR A 174 20.04 -0.96 -15.88
C THR A 174 20.73 -0.03 -14.88
N ASN A 175 19.96 0.56 -13.95
CA ASN A 175 20.46 1.36 -12.84
C ASN A 175 19.65 1.06 -11.58
N ILE A 176 20.33 0.86 -10.46
CA ILE A 176 19.72 0.75 -9.14
C ILE A 176 20.73 1.11 -8.05
N GLY A 177 20.27 1.70 -6.94
CA GLY A 177 21.12 2.01 -5.79
C GLY A 177 22.23 3.00 -6.10
N GLY A 178 21.97 3.93 -7.04
CA GLY A 178 22.92 4.92 -7.53
C GLY A 178 24.03 4.39 -8.46
N GLN A 179 23.96 3.13 -8.89
CA GLN A 179 25.00 2.49 -9.71
C GLN A 179 24.42 1.85 -10.98
N GLY A 180 25.24 1.77 -12.04
CA GLY A 180 24.94 0.97 -13.22
C GLY A 180 24.97 -0.52 -12.87
N ARG A 181 23.82 -1.17 -12.97
CA ARG A 181 23.64 -2.60 -12.64
C ARG A 181 22.64 -3.18 -13.63
N ASN A 182 23.10 -4.13 -14.42
CA ASN A 182 22.29 -4.72 -15.46
C ASN A 182 21.51 -5.92 -14.91
N ARG A 183 20.19 -5.72 -14.72
CA ARG A 183 19.14 -6.72 -14.45
C ARG A 183 19.28 -7.50 -13.15
N ILE A 184 20.41 -7.37 -12.46
CA ILE A 184 20.70 -8.00 -11.18
C ILE A 184 21.64 -7.12 -10.36
N ALA A 185 21.37 -6.98 -9.06
CA ALA A 185 22.16 -6.18 -8.14
C ALA A 185 22.08 -6.74 -6.72
N ALA A 186 23.00 -6.31 -5.87
CA ALA A 186 22.88 -6.44 -4.42
C ALA A 186 22.90 -5.05 -3.78
N LEU A 187 21.93 -4.81 -2.91
CA LEU A 187 21.74 -3.56 -2.19
C LEU A 187 21.94 -3.79 -0.70
N SER A 188 22.42 -2.78 0.01
CA SER A 188 22.31 -2.75 1.47
C SER A 188 20.84 -2.52 1.87
N ALA A 189 20.30 -3.41 2.71
CA ALA A 189 18.94 -3.35 3.20
C ALA A 189 18.73 -2.14 4.12
N SER A 190 19.77 -1.68 4.81
CA SER A 190 19.74 -0.47 5.64
C SER A 190 19.83 0.84 4.84
N THR A 191 20.64 0.90 3.77
CA THR A 191 20.92 2.19 3.08
C THR A 191 20.37 2.31 1.67
N GLY A 192 20.12 1.18 0.99
CA GLY A 192 19.67 1.12 -0.41
C GLY A 192 20.81 1.32 -1.41
N ALA A 193 22.04 1.52 -0.95
CA ALA A 193 23.19 1.64 -1.82
C ALA A 193 23.54 0.29 -2.45
N ALA A 194 23.85 0.30 -3.76
CA ALA A 194 24.38 -0.87 -4.43
C ALA A 194 25.82 -1.14 -3.97
N ASN A 195 26.13 -2.39 -3.60
CA ASN A 195 27.48 -2.80 -3.23
C ASN A 195 28.28 -3.27 -4.48
N SER A 196 29.49 -3.81 -4.28
CA SER A 196 30.39 -4.23 -5.36
C SER A 196 29.95 -5.48 -6.14
N TRP A 197 28.95 -6.22 -5.65
CA TRP A 197 28.43 -7.42 -6.29
C TRP A 197 27.68 -7.05 -7.58
N ASN A 198 28.29 -7.37 -8.73
CA ASN A 198 27.76 -7.04 -10.05
C ASN A 198 27.94 -8.19 -11.06
N PRO A 199 27.04 -9.19 -11.05
CA PRO A 199 27.05 -10.28 -12.02
C PRO A 199 26.75 -9.85 -13.45
N ASN A 200 26.11 -8.69 -13.64
CA ASN A 200 25.87 -8.09 -14.95
C ASN A 200 25.16 -9.04 -15.94
N ALA A 201 23.91 -9.42 -15.63
CA ALA A 201 23.13 -10.30 -16.48
C ALA A 201 22.83 -9.64 -17.84
N TYR A 202 22.95 -10.41 -18.92
CA TYR A 202 22.73 -9.91 -20.28
C TYR A 202 21.25 -9.60 -20.57
N ASP A 203 20.34 -10.32 -19.92
CA ASP A 203 18.89 -10.19 -20.10
C ASP A 203 18.17 -10.30 -18.74
N THR A 204 16.84 -10.20 -18.76
CA THR A 204 15.99 -10.16 -17.57
C THR A 204 16.23 -11.31 -16.60
N VAL A 205 16.26 -10.97 -15.31
CA VAL A 205 16.26 -11.93 -14.20
C VAL A 205 14.87 -11.93 -13.57
N TRP A 206 14.18 -13.06 -13.66
CA TRP A 206 12.80 -13.21 -13.16
C TRP A 206 12.72 -13.79 -11.75
N THR A 207 13.73 -14.54 -11.31
CA THR A 207 13.73 -15.18 -9.99
C THR A 207 15.12 -15.22 -9.37
N LEU A 208 15.15 -15.14 -8.04
CA LEU A 208 16.35 -15.22 -7.22
C LEU A 208 16.08 -16.10 -5.99
N ALA A 209 17.07 -16.91 -5.62
CA ALA A 209 17.09 -17.63 -4.36
C ALA A 209 18.49 -17.59 -3.76
N VAL A 210 18.59 -17.48 -2.44
CA VAL A 210 19.88 -17.48 -1.72
C VAL A 210 19.97 -18.73 -0.86
N SER A 211 21.09 -19.42 -0.92
CA SER A 211 21.40 -20.56 -0.05
C SER A 211 22.87 -20.50 0.34
N GLY A 212 23.14 -20.23 1.62
CA GLY A 212 24.50 -20.08 2.14
C GLY A 212 25.29 -19.01 1.38
N THR A 213 26.39 -19.41 0.74
CA THR A 213 27.28 -18.54 -0.03
C THR A 213 26.93 -18.45 -1.51
N THR A 214 25.75 -18.95 -1.92
CA THR A 214 25.35 -19.03 -3.33
C THR A 214 24.02 -18.32 -3.58
N VAL A 215 23.99 -17.54 -4.65
CA VAL A 215 22.77 -16.92 -5.20
C VAL A 215 22.42 -17.65 -6.50
N TYR A 216 21.24 -18.26 -6.55
CA TYR A 216 20.68 -18.83 -7.75
C TYR A 216 19.85 -17.77 -8.47
N ALA A 217 20.10 -17.59 -9.75
CA ALA A 217 19.36 -16.68 -10.62
C ALA A 217 18.71 -17.46 -11.75
N GLY A 218 17.43 -17.19 -12.00
CA GLY A 218 16.67 -17.69 -13.15
C GLY A 218 16.14 -16.54 -13.99
N GLY A 219 16.18 -16.68 -15.31
CA GLY A 219 15.89 -15.57 -16.21
C GLY A 219 15.90 -15.94 -17.70
N ALA A 220 15.98 -14.91 -18.55
CA ALA A 220 16.12 -15.05 -20.00
C ALA A 220 17.59 -15.00 -20.46
N PHE A 221 18.51 -14.67 -19.54
CA PHE A 221 19.91 -14.38 -19.86
C PHE A 221 20.65 -15.58 -20.47
N THR A 222 21.66 -15.27 -21.28
CA THR A 222 22.63 -16.23 -21.85
C THR A 222 24.06 -16.01 -21.32
N ASN A 223 24.27 -14.94 -20.55
CA ASN A 223 25.50 -14.60 -19.86
C ASN A 223 25.20 -13.90 -18.54
N ILE A 224 25.92 -14.30 -17.49
CA ILE A 224 25.87 -13.70 -16.14
C ILE A 224 27.11 -14.13 -15.35
N GLY A 225 27.57 -13.28 -14.43
CA GLY A 225 28.71 -13.56 -13.56
C GLY A 225 30.02 -13.76 -14.32
N GLY A 226 30.17 -13.09 -15.47
CA GLY A 226 31.34 -13.18 -16.34
C GLY A 226 31.44 -14.45 -17.19
N GLN A 227 30.41 -15.31 -17.18
CA GLN A 227 30.42 -16.60 -17.87
C GLN A 227 29.15 -16.79 -18.72
N SER A 228 29.24 -17.62 -19.76
CA SER A 228 28.04 -18.06 -20.48
C SER A 228 27.21 -18.98 -19.57
N ARG A 229 25.94 -18.62 -19.38
CA ARG A 229 24.95 -19.37 -18.60
C ARG A 229 23.60 -19.20 -19.23
N ASN A 230 23.01 -20.30 -19.63
CA ASN A 230 21.71 -20.30 -20.28
C ASN A 230 20.61 -20.38 -19.22
N ARG A 231 19.93 -19.24 -19.01
CA ARG A 231 18.67 -19.04 -18.27
C ARG A 231 18.67 -19.37 -16.78
N ILE A 232 19.69 -20.05 -16.28
CA ILE A 232 19.88 -20.35 -14.87
C ILE A 232 21.37 -20.33 -14.51
N ALA A 233 21.70 -19.78 -13.35
CA ALA A 233 23.08 -19.69 -12.87
C ALA A 233 23.14 -19.79 -11.34
N ALA A 234 24.25 -20.32 -10.85
CA ALA A 234 24.64 -20.23 -9.45
C ALA A 234 25.83 -19.28 -9.36
N LEU A 235 25.68 -18.22 -8.56
CA LEU A 235 26.63 -17.12 -8.39
C LEU A 235 27.20 -17.12 -6.98
N SER A 236 28.47 -16.77 -6.83
CA SER A 236 29.06 -16.50 -5.52
C SER A 236 28.37 -15.30 -4.89
N ALA A 237 27.86 -15.44 -3.66
CA ALA A 237 27.21 -14.36 -2.92
C ALA A 237 28.15 -13.19 -2.57
N SER A 238 29.47 -13.44 -2.50
CA SER A 238 30.48 -12.42 -2.18
C SER A 238 31.04 -11.70 -3.39
N THR A 239 31.16 -12.39 -4.54
CA THR A 239 31.84 -11.82 -5.73
C THR A 239 30.94 -11.62 -6.93
N GLY A 240 29.80 -12.30 -7.01
CA GLY A 240 28.91 -12.28 -8.17
C GLY A 240 29.41 -13.09 -9.37
N ALA A 241 30.56 -13.75 -9.24
CA ALA A 241 31.09 -14.64 -10.27
C ALA A 241 30.25 -15.93 -10.36
N ALA A 242 30.06 -16.43 -11.59
CA ALA A 242 29.40 -17.72 -11.79
C ALA A 242 30.27 -18.88 -11.28
N THR A 243 29.67 -19.80 -10.53
CA THR A 243 30.31 -21.05 -10.02
C THR A 243 30.41 -22.10 -11.12
N ASP A 244 31.03 -23.27 -10.91
CA ASP A 244 31.14 -24.30 -11.96
C ASP A 244 29.80 -24.96 -12.36
N TRP A 245 28.75 -24.76 -11.57
CA TRP A 245 27.43 -25.37 -11.84
C TRP A 245 26.74 -24.73 -13.05
N ASN A 246 26.71 -25.47 -14.17
CA ASN A 246 26.13 -25.02 -15.44
C ASN A 246 25.18 -26.06 -16.04
N PRO A 247 23.90 -26.08 -15.63
CA PRO A 247 22.92 -27.04 -16.15
C PRO A 247 22.43 -26.71 -17.57
N SER A 248 22.71 -25.49 -18.06
CA SER A 248 22.37 -25.03 -19.42
C SER A 248 20.90 -25.25 -19.81
N ALA A 249 19.97 -24.63 -19.08
CA ALA A 249 18.54 -24.73 -19.38
C ALA A 249 18.22 -24.31 -20.83
N ASN A 250 17.30 -25.01 -21.47
CA ASN A 250 16.94 -24.80 -22.87
C ASN A 250 15.84 -23.73 -23.08
N ASN A 251 15.22 -23.26 -22.00
CA ASN A 251 14.22 -22.21 -22.02
C ASN A 251 14.32 -21.31 -20.78
N SER A 252 13.60 -20.20 -20.80
CA SER A 252 13.44 -19.24 -19.71
C SER A 252 13.01 -19.90 -18.40
N VAL A 253 13.63 -19.49 -17.29
CA VAL A 253 13.32 -20.00 -15.94
C VAL A 253 12.60 -18.94 -15.13
N PHE A 254 11.41 -19.29 -14.68
CA PHE A 254 10.54 -18.50 -13.79
C PHE A 254 10.30 -19.32 -12.51
N ALA A 255 9.84 -18.68 -11.44
CA ALA A 255 9.41 -19.34 -10.20
C ALA A 255 7.97 -18.95 -9.85
#